data_AF-A0A961TT37-F1
#
_entry.id   AF-A0A961TT37-F1
#
_cell.length_a   1.000
_cell.length_b   1.000
_cell.length_c   1.000
_cell.angle_alpha   90.00
_cell.angle_beta   90.00
_cell.angle_gamma   90.00
#
_symmetry.space_group_name_H-M   'P 1'
#
loop_
_entity.id
_entity.type
_entity.pdbx_description
1 polymer ?
#
loop_
_entity_poly.entity_id
_entity_poly.type
_entity_poly.pdbx_seq_one_letter_code
_entity_poly.pdbx_strand_id
1 'polypeptide(L)'
;MAKSTRQYVFEGMELLPAALIPFVEKRLESSLRGHWQIQVLDKLPNLRPNGDGEVGWDQAALFNAMDRFWSEAFKAVLGRAERSLVNELGDVRNKLSHNETFTYDDAERALDSMRRLMEAISAGETAEQLAKMRDTILRTKFTELQRNEERRKTQRLEISVETVAGLLPWREVVEPHQDVATGEFQQAEFAADLAKVHSGSAPPEYRDPRQFFSRTYLTEGLSTLLIGAAKRLSGSGGDPVVELQTNFGGGKTHSMLALYHMAGPTPVQDLSGLDQLLEKQGLSVPNGVNRAVLVGTSRGPQDVLHAEGDRKIRTTWGELAWQLGGADAYAMVAENDVSGIAPGSNLLETLFKKYAPCLILIDEWVAYLRQIYRVEGLPSGSFDANLSFVQSLTEAVKASPGTLLVASLPASQIEVGGEGGQEALARL
;
A
#
# COMPACT_ATOMS: atom_id res chain seq x y z
N MET A 1 13.55 14.58 -0.93
CA MET A 1 14.20 13.56 -0.07
C MET A 1 13.62 13.70 1.33
N ALA A 2 13.24 12.60 1.98
CA ALA A 2 12.79 12.64 3.38
C ALA A 2 13.98 13.02 4.28
N LYS A 3 13.77 13.93 5.23
CA LYS A 3 14.81 14.34 6.20
C LYS A 3 15.09 13.18 7.15
N SER A 4 16.35 12.95 7.49
CA SER A 4 16.73 11.93 8.48
C SER A 4 16.42 12.41 9.91
N THR A 5 16.28 11.48 10.86
CA THR A 5 16.13 11.80 12.30
C THR A 5 17.24 12.74 12.79
N ARG A 6 18.49 12.44 12.42
CA ARG A 6 19.66 13.31 12.71
C ARG A 6 19.48 14.71 12.13
N GLN A 7 18.95 14.83 10.91
CA GLN A 7 18.74 16.12 10.27
C GLN A 7 17.72 16.98 11.03
N TYR A 8 16.65 16.38 11.55
CA TYR A 8 15.70 17.10 12.41
C TYR A 8 16.36 17.58 13.71
N VAL A 9 17.17 16.74 14.36
CA VAL A 9 17.88 17.14 15.60
C VAL A 9 18.88 18.26 15.30
N PHE A 10 19.60 18.18 14.18
CA PHE A 10 20.50 19.24 13.72
C PHE A 10 19.77 20.56 13.49
N GLU A 11 18.70 20.55 12.69
CA GLU A 11 17.91 21.75 12.41
C GLU A 11 17.30 22.34 13.69
N GLY A 12 16.86 21.50 14.65
CA GLY A 12 16.35 21.97 15.92
C GLY A 12 17.44 22.65 16.77
N MET A 13 18.64 22.10 16.76
CA MET A 13 19.79 22.68 17.47
C MET A 13 20.21 24.03 16.87
N GLU A 14 20.11 24.20 15.54
CA GLU A 14 20.39 25.46 14.84
C GLU A 14 19.42 26.58 15.19
N LEU A 15 18.22 26.27 15.68
CA LEU A 15 17.24 27.28 16.10
C LEU A 15 17.53 27.88 17.49
N LEU A 16 18.31 27.20 18.32
CA LEU A 16 18.48 27.58 19.73
C LEU A 16 19.32 28.85 19.95
N PRO A 17 20.44 29.10 19.24
CA PRO A 17 21.31 30.23 19.53
C PRO A 17 20.59 31.58 19.50
N ALA A 18 19.69 31.78 18.53
CA ALA A 18 18.94 33.03 18.38
C ALA A 18 18.10 33.38 19.63
N ALA A 19 17.60 32.37 20.34
CA ALA A 19 16.83 32.55 21.58
C ALA A 19 17.71 32.53 22.84
N LEU A 20 18.75 31.67 22.86
CA LEU A 20 19.59 31.47 24.04
C LEU A 20 20.60 32.59 24.28
N ILE A 21 21.23 33.12 23.23
CA ILE A 21 22.26 34.17 23.36
C ILE A 21 21.73 35.39 24.16
N PRO A 22 20.63 36.06 23.75
CA PRO A 22 20.16 37.24 24.47
C PRO A 22 19.73 36.93 25.90
N PHE A 23 19.21 35.73 26.15
CA PHE A 23 18.87 35.28 27.50
C PHE A 23 20.13 35.09 28.36
N VAL A 24 21.11 34.34 27.86
CA VAL A 24 22.37 34.04 28.57
C VAL A 24 23.13 35.30 28.91
N GLU A 25 23.31 36.20 27.95
CA GLU A 25 24.05 37.45 28.16
C GLU A 25 23.38 38.35 29.19
N LYS A 26 22.05 38.53 29.08
CA LYS A 26 21.28 39.31 30.05
C LYS A 26 21.36 38.73 31.47
N ARG A 27 21.37 37.40 31.61
CA ARG A 27 21.52 36.73 32.91
C ARG A 27 22.92 36.90 33.49
N LEU A 28 23.95 36.79 32.67
CA LEU A 28 25.34 36.98 33.08
C LEU A 28 25.61 38.43 33.48
N GLU A 29 25.18 39.39 32.67
CA GLU A 29 25.32 40.82 32.93
C GLU A 29 24.61 41.26 34.21
N SER A 30 23.38 40.77 34.45
CA SER A 30 22.62 41.14 35.65
C SER A 30 23.10 40.49 36.94
N SER A 31 23.81 39.36 36.86
CA SER A 31 24.16 38.55 38.04
C SER A 31 25.64 38.66 38.42
N LEU A 32 26.53 38.89 37.44
CA LEU A 32 27.97 39.00 37.68
C LEU A 32 28.38 40.46 37.85
N ARG A 33 29.25 40.73 38.83
CA ARG A 33 29.81 42.09 39.04
C ARG A 33 31.02 42.31 38.14
N GLY A 34 31.08 43.45 37.45
CA GLY A 34 32.19 43.83 36.56
C GLY A 34 32.01 43.34 35.12
N HIS A 35 33.11 43.13 34.40
CA HIS A 35 33.09 42.63 33.01
C HIS A 35 32.81 41.12 32.99
N TRP A 36 31.55 40.75 32.80
CA TRP A 36 31.11 39.35 32.76
C TRP A 36 31.81 38.55 31.65
N GLN A 37 32.18 39.20 30.54
CA GLN A 37 32.88 38.57 29.41
C GLN A 37 34.22 37.96 29.82
N ILE A 38 34.96 38.65 30.70
CA ILE A 38 36.27 38.16 31.19
C ILE A 38 36.05 36.91 32.06
N GLN A 39 35.03 36.91 32.91
CA GLN A 39 34.72 35.78 33.77
C GLN A 39 34.27 34.55 32.96
N VAL A 40 33.50 34.78 31.88
CA VAL A 40 33.12 33.71 30.96
C VAL A 40 34.34 33.12 30.26
N LEU A 41 35.26 33.95 29.77
CA LEU A 41 36.49 33.47 29.12
C LEU A 41 37.41 32.70 30.07
N ASP A 42 37.47 33.09 31.35
CA ASP A 42 38.22 32.36 32.38
C ASP A 42 37.62 30.97 32.64
N LYS A 43 36.29 30.88 32.78
CA LYS A 43 35.60 29.61 32.96
C LYS A 43 35.40 28.82 31.67
N LEU A 44 35.56 29.39 30.47
CA LEU A 44 35.38 28.72 29.17
C LEU A 44 36.58 29.05 28.24
N PRO A 45 37.75 28.45 28.49
CA PRO A 45 39.00 28.84 27.80
C PRO A 45 39.02 28.53 26.29
N ASN A 46 38.10 27.69 25.80
CA ASN A 46 38.00 27.35 24.39
C ASN A 46 37.15 28.37 23.58
N LEU A 47 36.52 29.33 24.26
CA LEU A 47 35.67 30.34 23.63
C LEU A 47 36.54 31.45 23.07
N ARG A 48 36.35 31.79 21.79
CA ARG A 48 37.08 32.88 21.13
C ARG A 48 36.17 34.07 20.87
N PRO A 49 36.66 35.31 20.98
CA PRO A 49 35.92 36.48 20.54
C PRO A 49 35.64 36.41 19.02
N ASN A 50 34.50 36.95 18.59
CA ASN A 50 34.21 37.13 17.17
C ASN A 50 35.00 38.34 16.60
N GLY A 51 34.87 38.60 15.29
CA GLY A 51 35.59 39.68 14.61
C GLY A 51 35.29 41.10 15.14
N ASP A 52 34.18 41.26 15.86
CA ASP A 52 33.71 42.52 16.44
C ASP A 52 34.11 42.67 17.93
N GLY A 53 34.85 41.70 18.49
CA GLY A 53 35.31 41.72 19.89
C GLY A 53 34.27 41.24 20.91
N GLU A 54 33.13 40.72 20.45
CA GLU A 54 32.08 40.14 21.29
C GLU A 54 32.32 38.63 21.49
N VAL A 55 31.58 38.02 22.42
CA VAL A 55 31.72 36.60 22.74
C VAL A 55 31.15 35.74 21.60
N GLY A 56 31.98 34.91 20.96
CA GLY A 56 31.57 34.04 19.85
C GLY A 56 30.79 32.80 20.32
N TRP A 57 29.50 32.97 20.63
CA TRP A 57 28.65 31.88 21.11
C TRP A 57 28.38 30.83 20.03
N ASP A 58 28.78 29.59 20.29
CA ASP A 58 28.25 28.41 19.62
C ASP A 58 27.31 27.63 20.56
N GLN A 59 26.63 26.62 20.03
CA GLN A 59 25.72 25.77 20.82
C GLN A 59 26.43 25.13 22.03
N ALA A 60 27.71 24.75 21.87
CA ALA A 60 28.51 24.15 22.92
C ALA A 60 28.76 25.11 24.08
N ALA A 61 29.19 26.33 23.75
CA ALA A 61 29.52 27.40 24.65
C ALA A 61 28.29 27.85 25.43
N LEU A 62 27.13 27.93 24.78
CA LEU A 62 25.86 28.29 25.44
C LEU A 62 25.50 27.30 26.55
N PHE A 63 25.46 26.00 26.25
CA PHE A 63 25.14 24.98 27.27
C PHE A 63 26.20 24.93 28.37
N ASN A 64 27.49 25.02 28.02
CA ASN A 64 28.58 25.03 28.99
C ASN A 64 28.53 26.28 29.90
N ALA A 65 28.17 27.45 29.37
CA ALA A 65 28.02 28.66 30.17
C ALA A 65 26.83 28.53 31.13
N MET A 66 25.69 28.03 30.64
CA MET A 66 24.52 27.80 31.48
C MET A 66 24.81 26.84 32.64
N ASP A 67 25.54 25.74 32.41
CA ASP A 67 25.91 24.80 33.48
C ASP A 67 26.98 25.35 34.43
N ARG A 68 28.06 25.97 33.93
CA ARG A 68 29.17 26.47 34.76
C ARG A 68 28.83 27.71 35.60
N PHE A 69 27.87 28.51 35.15
CA PHE A 69 27.37 29.68 35.87
C PHE A 69 25.96 29.45 36.44
N TRP A 70 25.55 28.18 36.60
CA TRP A 70 24.20 27.86 37.03
C TRP A 70 23.83 28.53 38.36
N SER A 71 24.71 28.43 39.36
CA SER A 71 24.45 28.95 40.70
C SER A 71 24.48 30.47 40.75
N GLU A 72 25.36 31.08 39.95
CA GLU A 72 25.60 32.52 39.92
C GLU A 72 24.55 33.26 39.10
N ALA A 73 24.17 32.74 37.93
CA ALA A 73 23.38 33.48 36.94
C ALA A 73 22.00 32.89 36.62
N PHE A 74 21.80 31.57 36.73
CA PHE A 74 20.59 30.91 36.17
C PHE A 74 19.61 30.37 37.21
N LYS A 75 20.09 29.91 38.38
CA LYS A 75 19.29 29.28 39.46
C LYS A 75 18.13 30.15 39.97
N ALA A 76 18.20 31.46 39.81
CA ALA A 76 17.16 32.38 40.25
C ALA A 76 15.90 32.36 39.36
N VAL A 77 16.03 31.91 38.11
CA VAL A 77 14.94 31.94 37.09
C VAL A 77 14.65 30.54 36.55
N LEU A 78 15.67 29.68 36.47
CA LEU A 78 15.55 28.30 36.01
C LEU A 78 15.76 27.33 37.17
N GLY A 79 14.93 26.28 37.23
CA GLY A 79 14.93 25.26 38.27
C GLY A 79 15.82 24.05 37.98
N ARG A 80 15.76 23.04 38.84
CA ARG A 80 16.57 21.81 38.69
C ARG A 80 16.21 21.02 37.42
N ALA A 81 14.95 21.09 36.98
CA ALA A 81 14.49 20.41 35.78
C ALA A 81 15.17 21.00 34.55
N GLU A 82 15.20 22.32 34.44
CA GLU A 82 15.82 23.04 33.32
C GLU A 82 17.34 22.82 33.29
N ARG A 83 18.00 22.74 34.46
CA ARG A 83 19.42 22.35 34.51
C ARG A 83 19.67 20.98 33.90
N SER A 84 18.77 20.04 34.18
CA SER A 84 18.87 18.68 33.64
C SER A 84 18.69 18.69 32.11
N LEU A 85 17.78 19.52 31.60
CA LEU A 85 17.61 19.72 30.15
C LEU A 85 18.85 20.31 29.50
N VAL A 86 19.47 21.33 30.12
CA VAL A 86 20.71 21.93 29.59
C VAL A 86 21.83 20.89 29.46
N ASN A 87 22.01 20.04 30.47
CA ASN A 87 23.01 18.98 30.44
C ASN A 87 22.70 17.92 29.37
N GLU A 88 21.44 17.48 29.29
CA GLU A 88 20.98 16.54 28.25
C GLU A 88 21.20 17.10 26.83
N LEU A 89 20.91 18.38 26.60
CA LEU A 89 21.13 19.05 25.31
C LEU A 89 22.62 19.22 24.99
N GLY A 90 23.46 19.40 26.00
CA GLY A 90 24.91 19.33 25.87
C GLY A 90 25.36 17.99 25.29
N ASP A 91 24.82 16.88 25.81
CA ASP A 91 25.11 15.53 25.31
C ASP A 91 24.56 15.30 23.91
N VAL A 92 23.32 15.73 23.62
CA VAL A 92 22.74 15.66 22.26
C VAL A 92 23.60 16.41 21.25
N ARG A 93 24.10 17.61 21.59
CA ARG A 93 24.98 18.40 20.73
C ARG A 93 26.32 17.71 20.52
N ASN A 94 26.90 17.10 21.56
CA ASN A 94 28.12 16.30 21.43
C ASN A 94 27.92 15.13 20.44
N LYS A 95 26.82 14.37 20.58
CA LYS A 95 26.47 13.29 19.64
C LYS A 95 26.34 13.77 18.21
N LEU A 96 25.66 14.91 17.99
CA LEU A 96 25.56 15.53 16.66
C LEU A 96 26.94 15.83 16.05
N SER A 97 27.85 16.38 16.85
CA SER A 97 29.21 16.73 16.41
C SER A 97 30.10 15.53 16.08
N HIS A 98 29.87 14.39 16.74
CA HIS A 98 30.55 13.12 16.44
C HIS A 98 29.89 12.31 15.30
N ASN A 99 28.91 12.89 14.62
CA ASN A 99 28.17 12.26 13.54
C ASN A 99 27.50 10.94 13.94
N GLU A 100 27.07 10.84 15.20
CA GLU A 100 26.34 9.67 15.70
C GLU A 100 24.93 9.61 15.10
N THR A 101 24.35 8.40 15.16
CA THR A 101 22.98 8.15 14.70
C THR A 101 21.96 8.43 15.80
N PHE A 102 20.76 8.85 15.40
CA PHE A 102 19.64 9.11 16.31
C PHE A 102 18.49 8.18 15.96
N THR A 103 17.98 7.43 16.93
CA THR A 103 16.71 6.73 16.77
C THR A 103 15.54 7.72 16.75
N TYR A 104 14.35 7.26 16.37
CA TYR A 104 13.13 8.09 16.47
C TYR A 104 12.87 8.55 17.91
N ASP A 105 13.15 7.70 18.89
CA ASP A 105 13.00 8.01 20.32
C ASP A 105 14.03 9.04 20.78
N ASP A 106 15.30 8.89 20.37
CA ASP A 106 16.34 9.88 20.70
C ASP A 106 16.02 11.25 20.08
N ALA A 107 15.55 11.26 18.84
CA ALA A 107 15.26 12.50 18.13
C ALA A 107 14.01 13.20 18.68
N GLU A 108 12.95 12.46 19.01
CA GLU A 108 11.77 13.00 19.69
C GLU A 108 12.12 13.57 21.05
N ARG A 109 12.91 12.84 21.84
CA ARG A 109 13.37 13.27 23.16
C ARG A 109 14.21 14.54 23.08
N ALA A 110 15.17 14.59 22.15
CA ALA A 110 16.00 15.75 21.93
C ALA A 110 15.18 16.99 21.61
N LEU A 111 14.22 16.89 20.68
CA LEU A 111 13.35 18.01 20.30
C LEU A 111 12.42 18.44 21.44
N ASP A 112 11.91 17.51 22.26
CA ASP A 112 11.11 17.86 23.45
C ASP A 112 11.96 18.59 24.50
N SER A 113 13.19 18.15 24.74
CA SER A 113 14.13 18.80 25.66
C SER A 113 14.48 20.22 25.19
N MET A 114 14.70 20.41 23.89
CA MET A 114 14.89 21.73 23.27
C MET A 114 13.66 22.63 23.49
N ARG A 115 12.47 22.11 23.15
CA ARG A 115 11.19 22.85 23.27
C ARG A 115 10.94 23.32 24.69
N ARG A 116 11.09 22.43 25.68
CA ARG A 116 10.88 22.77 27.11
C ARG A 116 11.87 23.83 27.61
N LEU A 117 13.12 23.77 27.16
CA LEU A 117 14.09 24.81 27.51
C LEU A 117 13.70 26.17 26.90
N MET A 118 13.23 26.18 25.65
CA MET A 118 12.74 27.40 24.99
C MET A 118 11.51 27.98 25.71
N GLU A 119 10.58 27.13 26.14
CA GLU A 119 9.43 27.55 26.96
C GLU A 119 9.86 28.16 28.30
N ALA A 120 10.84 27.56 28.98
CA ALA A 120 11.33 28.05 30.27
C ALA A 120 12.00 29.43 30.19
N ILE A 121 12.53 29.81 29.02
CA ILE A 121 13.10 31.15 28.77
C ILE A 121 12.13 32.10 28.07
N SER A 122 10.84 31.72 27.94
CA SER A 122 9.80 32.47 27.25
C SER A 122 10.05 32.70 25.75
N ALA A 123 10.78 31.81 25.09
CA ALA A 123 11.01 31.79 23.63
C ALA A 123 9.92 30.98 22.91
N GLY A 124 8.68 31.45 22.98
CA GLY A 124 7.50 30.73 22.48
C GLY A 124 7.52 30.40 20.99
N GLU A 125 8.03 31.31 20.14
CA GLU A 125 8.11 31.10 18.70
C GLU A 125 9.05 29.93 18.35
N THR A 126 10.26 29.92 18.94
CA THR A 126 11.22 28.83 18.77
C THR A 126 10.69 27.51 19.33
N ALA A 127 10.01 27.55 20.48
CA ALA A 127 9.36 26.38 21.05
C ALA A 127 8.29 25.78 20.12
N GLU A 128 7.48 26.62 19.47
CA GLU A 128 6.45 26.16 18.52
C GLU A 128 7.07 25.50 17.28
N GLN A 129 8.18 26.04 16.76
CA GLN A 129 8.91 25.44 15.64
C GLN A 129 9.44 24.05 16.01
N LEU A 130 10.04 23.91 17.20
CA LEU A 130 10.53 22.63 17.72
C LEU A 130 9.38 21.63 17.94
N ALA A 131 8.22 22.09 18.39
CA ALA A 131 7.02 21.26 18.54
C ALA A 131 6.56 20.68 17.19
N LYS A 132 6.50 21.50 16.13
CA LYS A 132 6.14 21.04 14.77
C LYS A 132 7.11 19.98 14.23
N MET A 133 8.41 20.16 14.50
CA MET A 133 9.42 19.18 14.11
C MET A 133 9.24 17.86 14.86
N ARG A 134 8.99 17.92 16.17
CA ARG A 134 8.71 16.76 17.02
C ARG A 134 7.48 15.99 16.57
N ASP A 135 6.39 16.68 16.28
CA ASP A 135 5.15 16.05 15.79
C ASP A 135 5.36 15.32 14.46
N THR A 136 6.23 15.86 13.60
CA THR A 136 6.59 15.22 12.32
C THR A 136 7.37 13.92 12.54
N ILE A 137 8.31 13.89 13.48
CA ILE A 137 9.03 12.66 13.88
C ILE A 137 8.04 11.62 14.43
N LEU A 138 7.15 12.03 15.34
CA LEU A 138 6.17 11.12 15.93
C LEU A 138 5.25 10.52 14.88
N ARG A 139 4.70 11.33 13.96
CA ARG A 139 3.88 10.83 12.85
C ARG A 139 4.64 9.82 12.01
N THR A 140 5.89 10.11 11.66
CA THR A 140 6.73 9.20 10.87
C THR A 140 6.98 7.88 11.60
N LYS A 141 7.33 7.94 12.89
CA LYS A 141 7.52 6.77 13.74
C LYS A 141 6.27 5.90 13.80
N PHE A 142 5.10 6.48 14.03
CA PHE A 142 3.84 5.72 14.12
C PHE A 142 3.47 5.08 12.79
N THR A 143 3.64 5.77 11.67
CA THR A 143 3.42 5.20 10.33
C THR A 143 4.37 4.03 10.06
N GLU A 144 5.65 4.14 10.44
CA GLU A 144 6.62 3.05 10.30
C GLU A 144 6.33 1.87 11.23
N LEU A 145 5.89 2.13 12.46
CA LEU A 145 5.47 1.09 13.39
C LEU A 145 4.24 0.34 12.88
N GLN A 146 3.23 1.05 12.37
CA GLN A 146 2.06 0.43 11.72
C GLN A 146 2.49 -0.43 10.53
N ARG A 147 3.36 0.09 9.65
CA ARG A 147 3.89 -0.67 8.52
C ARG A 147 4.69 -1.90 8.97
N ASN A 148 5.44 -1.80 10.06
CA ASN A 148 6.19 -2.93 10.63
C ASN A 148 5.28 -3.93 11.33
N GLU A 149 4.19 -3.50 11.97
CA GLU A 149 3.17 -4.39 12.52
C GLU A 149 2.38 -5.11 11.42
N GLU A 150 2.01 -4.42 10.35
CA GLU A 150 1.44 -5.03 9.14
C GLU A 150 2.43 -6.05 8.55
N ARG A 151 3.70 -5.68 8.38
CA ARG A 151 4.75 -6.62 7.95
C ARG A 151 4.89 -7.80 8.90
N ARG A 152 4.83 -7.61 10.21
CA ARG A 152 4.90 -8.70 11.21
C ARG A 152 3.67 -9.60 11.18
N LYS A 153 2.48 -9.06 10.93
CA LYS A 153 1.25 -9.85 10.71
C LYS A 153 1.34 -10.66 9.42
N THR A 154 2.02 -10.14 8.39
CA THR A 154 2.24 -10.82 7.12
C THR A 154 3.49 -11.74 7.12
N GLN A 155 4.46 -11.52 8.01
CA GLN A 155 5.69 -12.28 8.14
C GLN A 155 5.65 -13.24 9.34
N ARG A 156 5.01 -14.39 9.13
CA ARG A 156 5.48 -15.65 9.73
C ARG A 156 5.40 -16.79 8.71
N LEU A 157 6.25 -16.68 7.71
CA LEU A 157 6.98 -17.84 7.17
C LEU A 157 8.45 -17.53 7.43
N GLU A 158 8.98 -18.03 8.54
CA GLU A 158 10.42 -18.17 8.67
C GLU A 158 10.86 -19.17 7.59
N ILE A 159 11.47 -18.67 6.51
CA ILE A 159 12.30 -19.54 5.67
C ILE A 159 13.48 -19.91 6.56
N SER A 160 13.43 -21.12 7.13
CA SER A 160 14.57 -21.72 7.79
C SER A 160 15.73 -21.77 6.80
N VAL A 161 16.82 -21.05 7.08
CA VAL A 161 18.09 -21.16 6.33
C VAL A 161 18.90 -22.37 6.80
N GLU A 162 18.30 -23.26 7.60
CA GLU A 162 18.82 -24.60 7.79
C GLU A 162 18.64 -25.36 6.47
N THR A 163 19.65 -25.26 5.60
CA THR A 163 19.81 -26.20 4.50
C THR A 163 19.82 -27.59 5.10
N VAL A 164 18.80 -28.39 4.79
CA VAL A 164 18.80 -29.82 5.12
C VAL A 164 20.09 -30.39 4.52
N ALA A 165 20.98 -30.90 5.37
CA ALA A 165 22.27 -31.41 4.92
C ALA A 165 22.06 -32.49 3.85
N GLY A 166 22.65 -32.33 2.68
CA GLY A 166 22.53 -33.25 1.55
C GLY A 166 21.66 -32.79 0.38
N LEU A 167 21.05 -31.60 0.42
CA LEU A 167 20.41 -31.02 -0.76
C LEU A 167 21.46 -30.48 -1.74
N LEU A 168 21.41 -30.97 -2.98
CA LEU A 168 22.24 -30.45 -4.07
C LEU A 168 21.74 -29.04 -4.48
N PRO A 169 22.63 -28.16 -4.97
CA PRO A 169 22.22 -26.89 -5.56
C PRO A 169 21.15 -27.09 -6.64
N TRP A 170 20.15 -26.20 -6.73
CA TRP A 170 19.06 -26.35 -7.71
C TRP A 170 19.58 -26.52 -9.16
N ARG A 171 20.73 -25.93 -9.48
CA ARG A 171 21.40 -26.04 -10.78
C ARG A 171 21.85 -27.46 -11.13
N GLU A 172 22.00 -28.32 -10.13
CA GLU A 172 22.42 -29.73 -10.29
C GLU A 172 21.23 -30.69 -10.33
N VAL A 173 20.02 -30.23 -9.98
CA VAL A 173 18.80 -31.07 -9.89
C VAL A 173 17.63 -30.57 -10.73
N VAL A 174 17.72 -29.36 -11.27
CA VAL A 174 16.71 -28.77 -12.16
C VAL A 174 17.34 -28.52 -13.51
N GLU A 175 16.82 -29.19 -14.54
CA GLU A 175 17.10 -28.82 -15.92
C GLU A 175 16.24 -27.59 -16.29
N PRO A 176 16.85 -26.48 -16.75
CA PRO A 176 16.09 -25.35 -17.25
C PRO A 176 15.19 -25.77 -18.40
N HIS A 177 14.00 -25.18 -18.49
CA HIS A 177 13.11 -25.41 -19.62
C HIS A 177 13.81 -25.00 -20.94
N GLN A 178 13.41 -25.64 -22.05
CA GLN A 178 14.16 -25.61 -23.31
C GLN A 178 14.37 -24.18 -23.83
N ASP A 179 13.37 -23.31 -23.71
CA ASP A 179 13.41 -21.87 -24.04
C ASP A 179 14.47 -21.08 -23.24
N VAL A 180 14.60 -21.36 -21.95
CA VAL A 180 15.62 -20.76 -21.06
C VAL A 180 16.99 -21.34 -21.37
N ALA A 181 17.06 -22.65 -21.66
CA ALA A 181 18.30 -23.35 -21.98
C ALA A 181 18.88 -22.95 -23.35
N THR A 182 18.03 -22.73 -24.36
CA THR A 182 18.46 -22.31 -25.71
C THR A 182 18.63 -20.79 -25.85
N GLY A 183 18.13 -20.01 -24.90
CA GLY A 183 18.16 -18.55 -24.96
C GLY A 183 17.13 -17.96 -25.92
N GLU A 184 16.23 -18.77 -26.48
CA GLU A 184 15.06 -18.34 -27.28
C GLU A 184 13.93 -17.82 -26.38
N PHE A 185 14.30 -17.01 -25.38
CA PHE A 185 13.40 -16.50 -24.35
C PHE A 185 12.60 -15.32 -24.88
N GLN A 186 11.28 -15.48 -25.01
CA GLN A 186 10.36 -14.37 -25.26
C GLN A 186 9.65 -13.98 -23.97
N GLN A 187 10.07 -12.86 -23.38
CA GLN A 187 9.49 -12.28 -22.17
C GLN A 187 7.96 -12.08 -22.24
N ALA A 188 7.43 -11.90 -23.46
CA ALA A 188 6.00 -11.76 -23.74
C ALA A 188 5.18 -13.05 -23.57
N GLU A 189 5.81 -14.24 -23.65
CA GLU A 189 5.13 -15.52 -23.48
C GLU A 189 4.78 -15.82 -22.01
N PHE A 190 5.45 -15.18 -21.06
CA PHE A 190 5.26 -15.41 -19.62
C PHE A 190 4.25 -14.49 -18.93
N ALA A 191 3.68 -13.53 -19.65
CA ALA A 191 2.65 -12.66 -19.10
C ALA A 191 1.30 -13.37 -19.15
N ALA A 192 0.79 -13.76 -17.99
CA ALA A 192 -0.55 -14.32 -17.87
C ALA A 192 -1.58 -13.28 -18.35
N ASP A 193 -2.44 -13.67 -19.28
CA ASP A 193 -3.44 -12.78 -19.90
C ASP A 193 -4.81 -13.46 -19.86
N LEU A 194 -5.67 -12.97 -18.95
CA LEU A 194 -7.00 -13.54 -18.72
C LEU A 194 -7.91 -13.39 -19.95
N ALA A 195 -7.77 -12.31 -20.72
CA ALA A 195 -8.56 -12.08 -21.93
C ALA A 195 -8.17 -13.06 -23.04
N LYS A 196 -6.88 -13.34 -23.23
CA LYS A 196 -6.41 -14.35 -24.18
C LYS A 196 -6.84 -15.77 -23.79
N VAL A 197 -6.82 -16.10 -22.50
CA VAL A 197 -7.32 -17.41 -22.03
C VAL A 197 -8.82 -17.54 -22.25
N HIS A 198 -9.59 -16.50 -21.90
CA HIS A 198 -11.04 -16.49 -22.10
C HIS A 198 -11.44 -16.60 -23.60
N SER A 199 -10.72 -15.91 -24.49
CA SER A 199 -10.94 -15.99 -25.95
C SER A 199 -10.35 -17.24 -26.62
N GLY A 200 -9.59 -18.06 -25.88
CA GLY A 200 -8.94 -19.26 -26.40
C GLY A 200 -7.67 -19.01 -27.23
N SER A 201 -7.18 -17.78 -27.30
CA SER A 201 -5.99 -17.38 -28.07
C SER A 201 -4.67 -17.46 -27.27
N ALA A 202 -4.73 -17.75 -25.97
CA ALA A 202 -3.55 -17.93 -25.12
C ALA A 202 -2.75 -19.21 -25.47
N PRO A 203 -1.44 -19.23 -25.17
CA PRO A 203 -0.62 -20.44 -25.24
C PRO A 203 -1.20 -21.60 -24.42
N PRO A 204 -0.94 -22.87 -24.82
CA PRO A 204 -1.50 -24.05 -24.16
C PRO A 204 -1.27 -24.11 -22.65
N GLU A 205 -0.14 -23.61 -22.18
CA GLU A 205 0.22 -23.58 -20.76
C GLU A 205 -0.65 -22.72 -19.87
N TYR A 206 -1.26 -21.65 -20.42
CA TYR A 206 -2.25 -20.84 -19.71
C TYR A 206 -3.67 -21.25 -20.07
N ARG A 207 -3.90 -21.84 -21.25
CA ARG A 207 -5.24 -22.18 -21.75
C ARG A 207 -5.72 -23.55 -21.28
N ASP A 208 -4.83 -24.54 -21.21
CA ASP A 208 -5.14 -25.90 -20.77
C ASP A 208 -5.09 -25.98 -19.23
N PRO A 209 -6.20 -26.31 -18.55
CA PRO A 209 -6.26 -26.37 -17.09
C PRO A 209 -5.22 -27.32 -16.48
N ARG A 210 -4.94 -28.47 -17.13
CA ARG A 210 -4.01 -29.46 -16.61
C ARG A 210 -2.58 -28.96 -16.70
N GLN A 211 -2.21 -28.37 -17.83
CA GLN A 211 -0.88 -27.76 -18.00
C GLN A 211 -0.67 -26.60 -17.04
N PHE A 212 -1.68 -25.74 -16.88
CA PHE A 212 -1.64 -24.62 -15.94
C PHE A 212 -1.38 -25.13 -14.51
N PHE A 213 -2.23 -26.01 -13.97
CA PHE A 213 -2.07 -26.49 -12.59
C PHE A 213 -0.83 -27.37 -12.39
N SER A 214 -0.34 -28.07 -13.41
CA SER A 214 0.93 -28.82 -13.31
C SER A 214 2.16 -27.92 -13.06
N ARG A 215 2.07 -26.64 -13.44
CA ARG A 215 3.13 -25.64 -13.33
C ARG A 215 2.85 -24.61 -12.23
N THR A 216 1.64 -24.61 -11.67
CA THR A 216 1.23 -23.69 -10.61
C THR A 216 1.55 -24.27 -9.24
N TYR A 217 2.40 -23.57 -8.50
CA TYR A 217 2.59 -23.85 -7.08
C TYR A 217 1.44 -23.24 -6.26
N LEU A 218 0.71 -24.08 -5.53
CA LEU A 218 -0.38 -23.64 -4.66
C LEU A 218 0.16 -23.00 -3.38
N THR A 219 0.42 -21.70 -3.44
CA THR A 219 0.76 -20.90 -2.26
C THR A 219 -0.39 -20.89 -1.25
N GLU A 220 -0.12 -20.53 0.00
CA GLU A 220 -1.15 -20.39 1.03
C GLU A 220 -2.26 -19.40 0.64
N GLY A 221 -1.87 -18.26 0.05
CA GLY A 221 -2.82 -17.26 -0.43
C GLY A 221 -3.70 -17.78 -1.57
N LEU A 222 -3.10 -18.42 -2.58
CA LEU A 222 -3.85 -19.02 -3.69
C LEU A 222 -4.77 -20.16 -3.19
N SER A 223 -4.27 -20.99 -2.28
CA SER A 223 -5.04 -22.07 -1.68
C SER A 223 -6.26 -21.55 -0.92
N THR A 224 -6.08 -20.48 -0.14
CA THR A 224 -7.17 -19.83 0.61
C THR A 224 -8.23 -19.26 -0.34
N LEU A 225 -7.79 -18.61 -1.42
CA LEU A 225 -8.68 -18.09 -2.46
C LEU A 225 -9.50 -19.20 -3.12
N LEU A 226 -8.86 -20.30 -3.53
CA LEU A 226 -9.52 -21.43 -4.18
C LEU A 226 -10.50 -22.13 -3.25
N ILE A 227 -10.14 -22.31 -1.97
CA ILE A 227 -11.03 -22.88 -0.94
C ILE A 227 -12.26 -21.98 -0.73
N GLY A 228 -12.05 -20.66 -0.57
CA GLY A 228 -13.14 -19.70 -0.37
C GLY A 228 -14.09 -19.69 -1.56
N ALA A 229 -13.54 -19.71 -2.78
CA ALA A 229 -14.33 -19.77 -4.00
C ALA A 229 -15.10 -21.09 -4.14
N ALA A 230 -14.49 -22.24 -3.83
CA ALA A 230 -15.17 -23.53 -3.83
C ALA A 230 -16.37 -23.52 -2.86
N LYS A 231 -16.20 -23.01 -1.64
CA LYS A 231 -17.29 -22.84 -0.65
C LYS A 231 -18.42 -21.96 -1.19
N ARG A 232 -18.07 -20.84 -1.85
CA ARG A 232 -19.06 -19.91 -2.40
C ARG A 232 -19.87 -20.53 -3.52
N LEU A 233 -19.19 -21.15 -4.49
CA LEU A 233 -19.82 -21.76 -5.64
C LEU A 233 -20.65 -22.99 -5.25
N SER A 234 -20.24 -23.76 -4.24
CA SER A 234 -21.00 -24.91 -3.73
C SER A 234 -22.16 -24.54 -2.79
N GLY A 235 -22.34 -23.26 -2.46
CA GLY A 235 -23.36 -22.80 -1.50
C GLY A 235 -23.06 -23.16 -0.04
N SER A 236 -21.82 -23.51 0.28
CA SER A 236 -21.38 -23.95 1.62
C SER A 236 -20.75 -22.81 2.46
N GLY A 237 -20.98 -21.56 2.08
CA GLY A 237 -20.42 -20.35 2.73
C GLY A 237 -19.47 -19.61 1.80
N GLY A 238 -18.45 -18.95 2.33
CA GLY A 238 -17.46 -18.21 1.53
C GLY A 238 -17.88 -16.77 1.18
N ASP A 239 -16.87 -15.94 0.94
CA ASP A 239 -17.08 -14.51 0.67
C ASP A 239 -17.70 -14.30 -0.73
N PRO A 240 -18.70 -13.42 -0.85
CA PRO A 240 -19.36 -13.15 -2.13
C PRO A 240 -18.51 -12.29 -3.06
N VAL A 241 -17.68 -11.40 -2.49
CA VAL A 241 -16.85 -10.45 -3.21
C VAL A 241 -15.43 -10.57 -2.67
N VAL A 242 -14.47 -10.79 -3.58
CA VAL A 242 -13.05 -10.88 -3.24
C VAL A 242 -12.28 -9.83 -4.04
N GLU A 243 -11.51 -9.04 -3.33
CA GLU A 243 -10.64 -8.04 -3.91
C GLU A 243 -9.18 -8.52 -3.92
N LEU A 244 -8.55 -8.52 -5.10
CA LEU A 244 -7.14 -8.85 -5.24
C LEU A 244 -6.30 -7.57 -5.20
N GLN A 245 -5.81 -7.22 -4.01
CA GLN A 245 -4.87 -6.13 -3.77
C GLN A 245 -3.43 -6.67 -3.62
N THR A 246 -2.77 -6.95 -4.74
CA THR A 246 -1.31 -7.18 -4.73
C THR A 246 -0.61 -6.16 -5.62
N ASN A 247 0.63 -5.81 -5.28
CA ASN A 247 1.47 -4.96 -6.12
C ASN A 247 1.67 -5.57 -7.52
N PHE A 248 2.09 -4.75 -8.49
CA PHE A 248 2.44 -5.15 -9.84
C PHE A 248 3.34 -6.39 -9.87
N GLY A 249 3.00 -7.38 -10.69
CA GLY A 249 3.69 -8.68 -10.74
C GLY A 249 3.35 -9.65 -9.61
N GLY A 250 2.46 -9.29 -8.67
CA GLY A 250 2.06 -10.12 -7.52
C GLY A 250 1.10 -11.28 -7.83
N GLY A 251 0.85 -11.60 -9.10
CA GLY A 251 0.08 -12.78 -9.50
C GLY A 251 -1.45 -12.64 -9.52
N LYS A 252 -2.02 -11.42 -9.59
CA LYS A 252 -3.49 -11.20 -9.65
C LYS A 252 -4.15 -11.96 -10.80
N THR A 253 -3.66 -11.74 -12.01
CA THR A 253 -4.16 -12.42 -13.22
C THR A 253 -3.94 -13.93 -13.14
N HIS A 254 -2.83 -14.39 -12.54
CA HIS A 254 -2.59 -15.82 -12.32
C HIS A 254 -3.59 -16.44 -11.33
N SER A 255 -3.91 -15.76 -10.23
CA SER A 255 -4.94 -16.19 -9.27
C SER A 255 -6.33 -16.23 -9.92
N MET A 256 -6.67 -15.24 -10.75
CA MET A 256 -7.91 -15.25 -11.53
C MET A 256 -7.96 -16.42 -12.53
N LEU A 257 -6.84 -16.75 -13.18
CA LEU A 257 -6.76 -17.91 -14.07
C LEU A 257 -6.95 -19.23 -13.33
N ALA A 258 -6.40 -19.37 -12.12
CA ALA A 258 -6.64 -20.55 -11.29
C ALA A 258 -8.13 -20.72 -10.96
N LEU A 259 -8.83 -19.63 -10.61
CA LEU A 259 -10.28 -19.63 -10.40
C LEU A 259 -11.04 -19.96 -11.68
N TYR A 260 -10.64 -19.35 -12.81
CA TYR A 260 -11.25 -19.58 -14.12
C TYR A 260 -11.18 -21.06 -14.49
N HIS A 261 -10.02 -21.69 -14.32
CA HIS A 261 -9.80 -23.10 -14.64
C HIS A 261 -10.49 -24.05 -13.66
N MET A 262 -10.48 -23.73 -12.35
CA MET A 262 -11.22 -24.50 -11.34
C MET A 262 -12.73 -24.52 -11.61
N ALA A 263 -13.30 -23.40 -12.05
CA ALA A 263 -14.71 -23.30 -12.45
C ALA A 263 -14.97 -23.77 -13.90
N GLY A 264 -13.96 -24.29 -14.58
CA GLY A 264 -14.03 -24.77 -15.95
C GLY A 264 -14.62 -26.18 -16.06
N PRO A 265 -14.70 -26.73 -17.30
CA PRO A 265 -15.24 -28.05 -17.55
C PRO A 265 -14.31 -29.21 -17.18
N THR A 266 -13.05 -28.93 -16.81
CA THR A 266 -12.08 -29.96 -16.45
C THR A 266 -12.34 -30.42 -15.01
N PRO A 267 -12.49 -31.73 -14.75
CA PRO A 267 -12.68 -32.23 -13.39
C PRO A 267 -11.52 -31.81 -12.49
N VAL A 268 -11.83 -31.40 -11.26
CA VAL A 268 -10.83 -31.02 -10.25
C VAL A 268 -9.78 -32.11 -10.02
N GLN A 269 -10.17 -33.38 -10.14
CA GLN A 269 -9.29 -34.54 -9.96
C GLN A 269 -8.15 -34.58 -11.00
N ASP A 270 -8.33 -33.92 -12.15
CA ASP A 270 -7.32 -33.82 -13.19
C ASP A 270 -6.41 -32.58 -13.00
N LEU A 271 -6.66 -31.77 -11.98
CA LEU A 271 -5.94 -30.52 -11.71
C LEU A 271 -4.96 -30.74 -10.55
N SER A 272 -3.68 -30.90 -10.90
CA SER A 272 -2.60 -31.22 -9.96
C SER A 272 -2.61 -30.34 -8.70
N GLY A 273 -2.73 -30.97 -7.54
CA GLY A 273 -2.67 -30.33 -6.22
C GLY A 273 -4.00 -29.72 -5.75
N LEU A 274 -4.89 -29.35 -6.67
CA LEU A 274 -6.20 -28.82 -6.33
C LEU A 274 -7.13 -29.90 -5.79
N ASP A 275 -7.03 -31.12 -6.33
CA ASP A 275 -7.68 -32.33 -5.87
C ASP A 275 -7.43 -32.57 -4.37
N GLN A 276 -6.17 -32.63 -3.97
CA GLN A 276 -5.77 -32.84 -2.57
C GLN A 276 -6.18 -31.67 -1.68
N LEU A 277 -6.13 -30.45 -2.20
CA LEU A 277 -6.52 -29.25 -1.45
C LEU A 277 -8.00 -29.28 -1.08
N LEU A 278 -8.87 -29.60 -2.03
CA LEU A 278 -10.31 -29.64 -1.80
C LEU A 278 -10.75 -30.89 -1.02
N GLU A 279 -10.12 -32.04 -1.26
CA GLU A 279 -10.40 -33.28 -0.50
C GLU A 279 -10.12 -33.10 0.99
N LYS A 280 -8.97 -32.49 1.35
CA LYS A 280 -8.62 -32.18 2.75
C LYS A 280 -9.66 -31.31 3.47
N GLN A 281 -10.40 -30.50 2.72
CA GLN A 281 -11.43 -29.61 3.25
C GLN A 281 -12.85 -30.20 3.11
N GLY A 282 -13.01 -31.38 2.52
CA GLY A 282 -14.31 -31.97 2.21
C GLY A 282 -15.14 -31.14 1.24
N LEU A 283 -14.48 -30.42 0.32
CA LEU A 283 -15.13 -29.50 -0.62
C LEU A 283 -15.19 -30.09 -2.04
N SER A 284 -16.17 -29.63 -2.80
CA SER A 284 -16.32 -29.93 -4.22
C SER A 284 -16.69 -28.65 -4.97
N VAL A 285 -16.29 -28.54 -6.24
CA VAL A 285 -16.75 -27.47 -7.13
C VAL A 285 -17.90 -28.01 -7.98
N PRO A 286 -19.05 -27.30 -8.08
CA PRO A 286 -20.15 -27.75 -8.93
C PRO A 286 -19.74 -27.72 -10.41
N ASN A 287 -20.31 -28.64 -11.19
CA ASN A 287 -20.18 -28.61 -12.64
C ASN A 287 -21.06 -27.49 -13.24
N GLY A 288 -20.67 -26.96 -14.40
CA GLY A 288 -21.48 -26.00 -15.14
C GLY A 288 -21.54 -24.61 -14.52
N VAL A 289 -20.48 -24.17 -13.84
CA VAL A 289 -20.36 -22.79 -13.36
C VAL A 289 -20.32 -21.84 -14.57
N ASN A 290 -21.27 -20.89 -14.60
CA ASN A 290 -21.27 -19.84 -15.62
C ASN A 290 -20.18 -18.82 -15.29
N ARG A 291 -19.34 -18.50 -16.28
CA ARG A 291 -18.15 -17.66 -16.09
C ARG A 291 -18.28 -16.38 -16.91
N ALA A 292 -18.16 -15.23 -16.25
CA ALA A 292 -18.00 -13.93 -16.90
C ALA A 292 -16.61 -13.38 -16.61
N VAL A 293 -15.94 -12.87 -17.64
CA VAL A 293 -14.59 -12.30 -17.61
C VAL A 293 -14.64 -10.93 -18.27
N LEU A 294 -14.36 -9.89 -17.48
CA LEU A 294 -14.26 -8.50 -17.93
C LEU A 294 -12.84 -8.02 -17.69
N VAL A 295 -12.11 -7.64 -18.74
CA VAL A 295 -10.72 -7.16 -18.61
C VAL A 295 -10.67 -5.70 -19.06
N GLY A 296 -10.32 -4.80 -18.14
CA GLY A 296 -10.41 -3.36 -18.36
C GLY A 296 -9.45 -2.79 -19.40
N THR A 297 -8.48 -3.59 -19.85
CA THR A 297 -7.52 -3.25 -20.90
C THR A 297 -7.81 -3.94 -22.23
N SER A 298 -8.70 -4.95 -22.28
CA SER A 298 -8.98 -5.69 -23.51
C SER A 298 -9.98 -4.99 -24.41
N ARG A 299 -10.91 -4.23 -23.82
CA ARG A 299 -12.00 -3.55 -24.53
C ARG A 299 -12.10 -2.10 -24.10
N GLY A 300 -12.20 -1.20 -25.07
CA GLY A 300 -12.36 0.23 -24.85
C GLY A 300 -13.83 0.62 -24.59
N PRO A 301 -14.08 1.74 -23.87
CA PRO A 301 -15.43 2.25 -23.62
C PRO A 301 -16.25 2.64 -24.86
N GLN A 302 -15.59 2.81 -26.01
CA GLN A 302 -16.24 3.10 -27.30
C GLN A 302 -16.65 1.85 -28.06
N ASP A 303 -16.11 0.69 -27.70
CA ASP A 303 -16.28 -0.54 -28.46
C ASP A 303 -17.70 -1.08 -28.29
N VAL A 304 -18.30 -1.51 -29.40
CA VAL A 304 -19.60 -2.18 -29.44
C VAL A 304 -19.38 -3.60 -29.92
N LEU A 305 -19.68 -4.58 -29.07
CA LEU A 305 -19.55 -5.99 -29.43
C LEU A 305 -20.75 -6.41 -30.28
N HIS A 306 -20.45 -7.01 -31.42
CA HIS A 306 -21.43 -7.58 -32.33
C HIS A 306 -21.55 -9.08 -32.04
N ALA A 307 -22.59 -9.42 -31.29
CA ALA A 307 -22.93 -10.79 -30.96
C ALA A 307 -23.84 -11.42 -32.04
N GLU A 308 -24.12 -12.71 -31.91
CA GLU A 308 -24.99 -13.44 -32.83
C GLU A 308 -26.37 -12.75 -32.99
N GLY A 309 -26.84 -12.69 -34.24
CA GLY A 309 -28.12 -12.06 -34.60
C GLY A 309 -28.10 -10.53 -34.64
N ASP A 310 -26.98 -9.92 -35.07
CA ASP A 310 -26.77 -8.46 -35.17
C ASP A 310 -26.93 -7.70 -33.83
N ARG A 311 -26.85 -8.42 -32.71
CA ARG A 311 -27.02 -7.83 -31.38
C ARG A 311 -25.80 -7.01 -31.02
N LYS A 312 -26.03 -5.73 -30.73
CA LYS A 312 -25.01 -4.76 -30.29
C LYS A 312 -24.97 -4.68 -28.78
N ILE A 313 -23.86 -5.08 -28.19
CA ILE A 313 -23.58 -5.00 -26.75
C ILE A 313 -22.64 -3.83 -26.52
N ARG A 314 -23.08 -2.83 -25.75
CA ARG A 314 -22.38 -1.54 -25.58
C ARG A 314 -21.69 -1.40 -24.24
N THR A 315 -22.14 -2.13 -23.23
CA THR A 315 -21.77 -1.87 -21.84
C THR A 315 -21.12 -3.08 -21.18
N THR A 316 -20.46 -2.89 -20.04
CA THR A 316 -19.86 -3.97 -19.25
C THR A 316 -20.93 -4.87 -18.62
N TRP A 317 -22.08 -4.32 -18.22
CA TRP A 317 -23.20 -5.12 -17.72
C TRP A 317 -23.92 -5.90 -18.81
N GLY A 318 -24.04 -5.35 -20.02
CA GLY A 318 -24.56 -6.08 -21.19
C GLY A 318 -23.65 -7.25 -21.55
N GLU A 319 -22.33 -7.04 -21.55
CA GLU A 319 -21.34 -8.08 -21.79
C GLU A 319 -21.36 -9.16 -20.70
N LEU A 320 -21.41 -8.76 -19.44
CA LEU A 320 -21.52 -9.68 -18.30
C LEU A 320 -22.76 -10.58 -18.43
N ALA A 321 -23.93 -10.01 -18.73
CA ALA A 321 -25.14 -10.80 -18.92
C ALA A 321 -25.00 -11.76 -20.11
N TRP A 322 -24.48 -11.28 -21.24
CA TRP A 322 -24.26 -12.12 -22.42
C TRP A 322 -23.32 -13.29 -22.15
N GLN A 323 -22.22 -13.08 -21.43
CA GLN A 323 -21.29 -14.16 -21.10
C GLN A 323 -21.91 -15.20 -20.13
N LEU A 324 -22.79 -14.78 -19.22
CA LEU A 324 -23.43 -15.70 -18.26
C LEU A 324 -24.55 -16.55 -18.85
N GLY A 325 -25.33 -16.04 -19.81
CA GLY A 325 -26.49 -16.76 -20.32
C GLY A 325 -26.95 -16.36 -21.72
N GLY A 326 -26.05 -15.80 -22.53
CA GLY A 326 -26.29 -15.45 -23.93
C GLY A 326 -27.46 -14.49 -24.12
N ALA A 327 -28.29 -14.79 -25.14
CA ALA A 327 -29.41 -13.95 -25.53
C ALA A 327 -30.44 -13.74 -24.42
N ASP A 328 -30.75 -14.79 -23.66
CA ASP A 328 -31.77 -14.75 -22.62
C ASP A 328 -31.34 -13.90 -21.42
N ALA A 329 -30.06 -13.97 -21.06
CA ALA A 329 -29.48 -13.13 -20.02
C ALA A 329 -29.37 -11.68 -20.47
N TYR A 330 -28.86 -11.44 -21.68
CA TYR A 330 -28.77 -10.09 -22.23
C TYR A 330 -30.15 -9.41 -22.33
N ALA A 331 -31.19 -10.15 -22.71
CA ALA A 331 -32.55 -9.61 -22.82
C ALA A 331 -33.04 -8.96 -21.50
N MET A 332 -32.58 -9.47 -20.35
CA MET A 332 -32.92 -8.91 -19.03
C MET A 332 -32.34 -7.51 -18.81
N VAL A 333 -31.21 -7.18 -19.44
CA VAL A 333 -30.48 -5.91 -19.27
C VAL A 333 -30.41 -5.09 -20.57
N ALA A 334 -31.17 -5.47 -21.60
CA ALA A 334 -31.05 -4.89 -22.93
C ALA A 334 -31.37 -3.38 -22.95
N GLU A 335 -32.38 -2.95 -22.18
CA GLU A 335 -32.72 -1.52 -22.06
C GLU A 335 -31.61 -0.74 -21.36
N ASN A 336 -31.00 -1.32 -20.32
CA ASN A 336 -29.85 -0.75 -19.62
C ASN A 336 -28.63 -0.63 -20.54
N ASP A 337 -28.35 -1.66 -21.34
CA ASP A 337 -27.25 -1.63 -22.31
C ASP A 337 -27.44 -0.54 -23.38
N VAL A 338 -28.65 -0.43 -23.94
CA VAL A 338 -28.95 0.56 -24.97
C VAL A 338 -28.90 1.99 -24.43
N SER A 339 -29.40 2.20 -23.21
CA SER A 339 -29.45 3.54 -22.60
C SER A 339 -28.13 3.98 -21.96
N GLY A 340 -27.19 3.07 -21.73
CA GLY A 340 -25.96 3.36 -20.99
C GLY A 340 -26.21 3.65 -19.50
N ILE A 341 -27.37 3.25 -18.97
CA ILE A 341 -27.76 3.41 -17.56
C ILE A 341 -27.63 2.07 -16.85
N ALA A 342 -26.88 2.04 -15.75
CA ALA A 342 -26.62 0.83 -15.00
C ALA A 342 -27.90 0.14 -14.50
N PRO A 343 -27.97 -1.21 -14.56
CA PRO A 343 -29.04 -1.97 -13.95
C PRO A 343 -28.95 -1.91 -12.41
N GLY A 344 -30.10 -1.87 -11.74
CA GLY A 344 -30.16 -1.94 -10.28
C GLY A 344 -29.88 -3.34 -9.72
N SER A 345 -29.55 -3.42 -8.43
CA SER A 345 -29.15 -4.65 -7.75
C SER A 345 -30.21 -5.76 -7.80
N ASN A 346 -31.51 -5.44 -7.68
CA ASN A 346 -32.59 -6.45 -7.78
C ASN A 346 -32.64 -7.17 -9.14
N LEU A 347 -32.38 -6.45 -10.23
CA LEU A 347 -32.36 -7.03 -11.58
C LEU A 347 -31.14 -7.95 -11.74
N LEU A 348 -29.98 -7.50 -11.28
CA LEU A 348 -28.75 -8.29 -11.28
C LEU A 348 -28.87 -9.53 -10.37
N GLU A 349 -29.52 -9.42 -9.21
CA GLU A 349 -29.79 -10.56 -8.33
C GLU A 349 -30.68 -11.59 -9.03
N THR A 350 -31.73 -11.14 -9.73
CA THR A 350 -32.60 -12.03 -10.51
C THR A 350 -31.81 -12.74 -11.62
N LEU A 351 -30.94 -12.00 -12.31
CA LEU A 351 -30.02 -12.55 -13.31
C LEU A 351 -29.12 -13.63 -12.70
N PHE A 352 -28.45 -13.33 -11.59
CA PHE A 352 -27.54 -14.26 -10.94
C PHE A 352 -28.24 -15.49 -10.39
N LYS A 353 -29.41 -15.36 -9.77
CA LYS A 353 -30.20 -16.52 -9.32
C LYS A 353 -30.61 -17.43 -10.47
N LYS A 354 -30.92 -16.86 -11.65
CA LYS A 354 -31.31 -17.63 -12.83
C LYS A 354 -30.14 -18.43 -13.43
N TYR A 355 -28.92 -17.87 -13.39
CA TYR A 355 -27.73 -18.48 -14.00
C TYR A 355 -26.71 -19.01 -12.99
N ALA A 356 -27.06 -19.10 -11.69
CA ALA A 356 -26.18 -19.64 -10.67
C ALA A 356 -25.86 -21.14 -10.94
N PRO A 357 -24.67 -21.63 -10.54
CA PRO A 357 -23.58 -20.87 -9.92
C PRO A 357 -22.79 -20.02 -10.93
N CYS A 358 -22.33 -18.85 -10.48
CA CYS A 358 -21.66 -17.85 -11.31
C CYS A 358 -20.28 -17.47 -10.74
N LEU A 359 -19.27 -17.44 -11.60
CA LEU A 359 -17.97 -16.83 -11.33
C LEU A 359 -17.79 -15.59 -12.22
N ILE A 360 -17.65 -14.43 -11.60
CA ILE A 360 -17.43 -13.15 -12.28
C ILE A 360 -16.01 -12.68 -11.97
N LEU A 361 -15.18 -12.54 -12.99
CA LEU A 361 -13.80 -12.08 -12.88
C LEU A 361 -13.68 -10.73 -13.56
N ILE A 362 -13.22 -9.71 -12.82
CA ILE A 362 -12.99 -8.38 -13.36
C ILE A 362 -11.53 -7.99 -13.16
N ASP A 363 -10.75 -8.05 -14.23
CA ASP A 363 -9.34 -7.66 -14.20
C ASP A 363 -9.16 -6.19 -14.63
N GLU A 364 -8.30 -5.44 -13.94
CA GLU A 364 -7.96 -4.05 -14.24
C GLU A 364 -9.17 -3.10 -14.31
N TRP A 365 -10.11 -3.23 -13.36
CA TRP A 365 -11.37 -2.46 -13.39
C TRP A 365 -11.14 -0.93 -13.35
N VAL A 366 -10.19 -0.46 -12.54
CA VAL A 366 -9.83 0.96 -12.45
C VAL A 366 -9.27 1.47 -13.78
N ALA A 367 -8.52 0.64 -14.53
CA ALA A 367 -7.98 1.02 -15.82
C ALA A 367 -9.09 1.28 -16.86
N TYR A 368 -10.19 0.54 -16.79
CA TYR A 368 -11.37 0.78 -17.61
C TYR A 368 -12.06 2.10 -17.24
N LEU A 369 -12.36 2.29 -15.95
CA LEU A 369 -13.08 3.49 -15.46
C LEU A 369 -12.32 4.78 -15.76
N ARG A 370 -10.99 4.75 -15.67
CA ARG A 370 -10.12 5.89 -16.00
C ARG A 370 -10.33 6.41 -17.42
N GLN A 371 -10.67 5.53 -18.38
CA GLN A 371 -10.91 5.91 -19.77
C GLN A 371 -12.24 6.63 -19.98
N ILE A 372 -13.18 6.47 -19.05
CA ILE A 372 -14.52 7.09 -19.09
C ILE A 372 -14.53 8.44 -18.36
N TYR A 373 -13.57 8.66 -17.45
CA TYR A 373 -13.53 9.86 -16.62
C TYR A 373 -13.49 11.14 -17.46
N ARG A 374 -14.48 12.02 -17.25
CA ARG A 374 -14.70 13.28 -18.00
C ARG A 374 -14.89 13.10 -19.52
N VAL A 375 -15.32 11.91 -19.96
CA VAL A 375 -15.71 11.65 -21.35
C VAL A 375 -17.20 11.39 -21.42
N GLU A 376 -17.90 12.14 -22.26
CA GLU A 376 -19.35 12.03 -22.45
C GLU A 376 -19.72 11.36 -23.77
N GLY A 377 -20.97 10.88 -23.88
CA GLY A 377 -21.51 10.30 -25.11
C GLY A 377 -20.97 8.91 -25.47
N LEU A 378 -20.31 8.22 -24.54
CA LEU A 378 -19.79 6.88 -24.75
C LEU A 378 -20.92 5.82 -24.75
N PRO A 379 -20.88 4.82 -25.66
CA PRO A 379 -21.79 3.68 -25.63
C PRO A 379 -21.79 2.93 -24.29
N SER A 380 -20.66 2.89 -23.59
CA SER A 380 -20.50 2.24 -22.28
C SER A 380 -21.24 2.93 -21.12
N GLY A 381 -21.95 4.03 -21.37
CA GLY A 381 -22.49 4.89 -20.32
C GLY A 381 -21.44 5.81 -19.71
N SER A 382 -21.90 6.67 -18.79
CA SER A 382 -21.05 7.65 -18.11
C SER A 382 -20.18 7.02 -17.02
N PHE A 383 -19.23 7.81 -16.50
CA PHE A 383 -18.40 7.41 -15.35
C PHE A 383 -19.27 7.08 -14.13
N ASP A 384 -20.24 7.92 -13.80
CA ASP A 384 -21.17 7.69 -12.68
C ASP A 384 -22.09 6.48 -12.90
N ALA A 385 -22.49 6.20 -14.15
CA ALA A 385 -23.24 4.98 -14.46
C ALA A 385 -22.40 3.73 -14.17
N ASN A 386 -21.12 3.72 -14.57
CA ASN A 386 -20.25 2.58 -14.28
C ASN A 386 -19.96 2.41 -12.78
N LEU A 387 -19.82 3.51 -12.02
CA LEU A 387 -19.73 3.43 -10.55
C LEU A 387 -21.02 2.90 -9.91
N SER A 388 -22.18 3.35 -10.39
CA SER A 388 -23.49 2.84 -9.94
C SER A 388 -23.65 1.34 -10.25
N PHE A 389 -23.10 0.89 -11.39
CA PHE A 389 -23.06 -0.52 -11.74
C PHE A 389 -22.18 -1.32 -10.77
N VAL A 390 -20.99 -0.82 -10.37
CA VAL A 390 -20.14 -1.49 -9.38
C VAL A 390 -20.92 -1.73 -8.08
N GLN A 391 -21.56 -0.68 -7.56
CA GLN A 391 -22.33 -0.75 -6.32
C GLN A 391 -23.45 -1.79 -6.45
N SER A 392 -24.26 -1.66 -7.50
CA SER A 392 -25.38 -2.58 -7.77
C SER A 392 -24.89 -4.03 -7.95
N LEU A 393 -23.76 -4.23 -8.62
CA LEU A 393 -23.15 -5.54 -8.84
C LEU A 393 -22.71 -6.18 -7.51
N THR A 394 -21.97 -5.46 -6.68
CA THR A 394 -21.49 -5.99 -5.41
C THR A 394 -22.62 -6.31 -4.44
N GLU A 395 -23.68 -5.50 -4.40
CA GLU A 395 -24.90 -5.77 -3.63
C GLU A 395 -25.62 -7.03 -4.13
N ALA A 396 -25.85 -7.13 -5.44
CA ALA A 396 -26.53 -8.27 -6.04
C ALA A 396 -25.76 -9.58 -5.82
N VAL A 397 -24.44 -9.55 -5.91
CA VAL A 397 -23.59 -10.72 -5.66
C VAL A 397 -23.65 -11.14 -4.19
N LYS A 398 -23.65 -10.19 -3.24
CA LYS A 398 -23.86 -10.48 -1.80
C LYS A 398 -25.19 -11.19 -1.55
N ALA A 399 -26.26 -10.75 -2.23
CA ALA A 399 -27.61 -11.30 -2.12
C ALA A 399 -27.86 -12.60 -2.92
N SER A 400 -26.90 -13.04 -3.74
CA SER A 400 -27.05 -14.21 -4.64
C SER A 400 -26.15 -15.38 -4.22
N PRO A 401 -26.65 -16.37 -3.45
CA PRO A 401 -25.91 -17.59 -3.14
C PRO A 401 -25.41 -18.29 -4.41
N GLY A 402 -24.20 -18.85 -4.37
CA GLY A 402 -23.60 -19.50 -5.55
C GLY A 402 -22.95 -18.54 -6.55
N THR A 403 -22.98 -17.22 -6.29
CA THR A 403 -22.31 -16.22 -7.14
C THR A 403 -21.09 -15.64 -6.44
N LEU A 404 -19.95 -15.65 -7.13
CA LEU A 404 -18.68 -15.08 -6.68
C LEU A 404 -18.23 -13.98 -7.64
N LEU A 405 -17.89 -12.81 -7.09
CA LEU A 405 -17.20 -11.74 -7.79
C LEU A 405 -15.75 -11.67 -7.30
N VAL A 406 -14.79 -11.73 -8.22
CA VAL A 406 -13.39 -11.46 -7.94
C VAL A 406 -12.92 -10.32 -8.82
N ALA A 407 -12.46 -9.23 -8.20
CA ALA A 407 -11.98 -8.05 -8.92
C ALA A 407 -10.53 -7.75 -8.55
N SER A 408 -9.72 -7.33 -9.54
CA SER A 408 -8.39 -6.79 -9.27
C SER A 408 -8.47 -5.27 -9.17
N LEU A 409 -7.92 -4.74 -8.08
CA LEU A 409 -7.77 -3.31 -7.86
C LEU A 409 -6.27 -2.99 -7.70
N PRO A 410 -5.83 -1.81 -8.19
CA PRO A 410 -4.44 -1.38 -8.05
C PRO A 410 -4.09 -1.15 -6.57
N ALA A 411 -2.98 -1.72 -6.11
CA ALA A 411 -2.57 -1.66 -4.71
C ALA A 411 -1.78 -0.38 -4.38
N SER A 412 -1.34 0.37 -5.38
CA SER A 412 -0.49 1.56 -5.21
C SER A 412 -0.94 2.72 -6.08
N GLN A 413 -0.69 3.96 -5.62
CA GLN A 413 -1.00 5.17 -6.38
C GLN A 413 -0.30 5.24 -7.75
N ILE A 414 0.83 4.53 -7.90
CA ILE A 414 1.58 4.44 -9.16
C ILE A 414 0.78 3.65 -10.20
N GLU A 415 0.11 2.57 -9.80
CA GLU A 415 -0.70 1.72 -10.67
C GLU A 415 -2.03 2.38 -11.05
N VAL A 416 -2.60 3.17 -10.14
CA VAL A 416 -3.88 3.87 -10.31
C VAL A 416 -3.86 4.81 -11.52
N GLY A 417 -2.80 5.62 -11.64
CA GLY A 417 -2.53 6.50 -12.79
C GLY A 417 -3.54 7.64 -12.99
N GLY A 418 -3.05 8.89 -12.83
CA GLY A 418 -3.81 10.11 -13.14
C GLY A 418 -5.01 10.38 -12.21
N GLU A 419 -5.64 11.55 -12.40
CA GLU A 419 -6.77 12.02 -11.58
C GLU A 419 -7.99 11.08 -11.70
N GLY A 420 -8.32 10.61 -12.91
CA GLY A 420 -9.46 9.72 -13.13
C GLY A 420 -9.31 8.33 -12.51
N GLY A 421 -8.09 7.80 -12.42
CA GLY A 421 -7.83 6.56 -11.71
C GLY A 421 -7.98 6.73 -10.19
N GLN A 422 -7.49 7.85 -9.64
CA GLN A 422 -7.59 8.16 -8.22
C GLN A 422 -9.04 8.34 -7.79
N GLU A 423 -9.83 9.04 -8.61
CA GLU A 423 -11.26 9.22 -8.35
C GLU A 423 -12.03 7.89 -8.43
N ALA A 424 -11.69 7.02 -9.39
CA ALA A 424 -12.29 5.70 -9.49
C ALA A 424 -11.96 4.86 -8.24
N LEU A 425 -10.69 4.73 -7.86
CA LEU A 425 -10.29 3.93 -6.69
C LEU A 425 -10.89 4.48 -5.39
N ALA A 426 -11.06 5.79 -5.24
CA ALA A 426 -11.64 6.37 -4.03
C ALA A 426 -13.16 6.10 -3.88
N ARG A 427 -13.84 5.73 -4.97
CA ARG A 427 -15.30 5.51 -5.01
C ARG A 427 -15.70 4.04 -5.19
N LEU A 428 -14.74 3.15 -5.44
CA LEU A 428 -14.88 1.69 -5.41
C LEU A 428 -14.63 1.20 -3.99
#